data_AF-A0A8B3RZL4-F1
#
_entry.id   AF-A0A8B3RZL4-F1
#
_cell.length_a   1.000
_cell.length_b   1.000
_cell.length_c   1.000
_cell.angle_alpha   90.00
_cell.angle_beta   90.00
_cell.angle_gamma   90.00
#
_symmetry.space_group_name_H-M   'P 1'
#
loop_
_entity.id
_entity.type
_entity.pdbx_description
1 polymer ?
#
loop_
_entity_poly.entity_id
_entity_poly.type
_entity_poly.pdbx_seq_one_letter_code
_entity_poly.pdbx_strand_id
1 'polypeptide(L)'
;MEGFNSVFSKKFWNKLQFSDEQEIDVKIKDFNVAYEKYSQLVSNNPKIKEGGIKHIDDFKDVNLENKCVKHFKADKICFLRIVRRKNDKCGDNEYGFIDILKHEIKLPKDLINLFVFCVLNLKSKLLKINIELDGGSLKVIKSITFVIKNVIYD
;
A
#
# COMPACT_ATOMS: atom_id res chain seq x y z
N MET A 1 -2.44 -3.41 19.66
CA MET A 1 -2.78 -3.39 18.22
C MET A 1 -3.89 -2.36 18.03
N GLU A 2 -3.60 -1.05 17.95
CA GLU A 2 -4.65 -0.04 18.23
C GLU A 2 -4.64 1.21 17.31
N GLY A 3 -3.70 1.32 16.36
CA GLY A 3 -3.55 2.54 15.56
C GLY A 3 -4.38 2.59 14.27
N PHE A 4 -4.48 1.49 13.52
CA PHE A 4 -5.19 1.46 12.23
C PHE A 4 -6.71 1.33 12.38
N ASN A 5 -7.16 0.65 13.45
CA ASN A 5 -8.57 0.54 13.74
C ASN A 5 -9.13 1.89 14.20
N SER A 6 -8.37 2.67 15.00
CA SER A 6 -8.85 3.97 15.51
C SER A 6 -9.19 5.00 14.43
N VAL A 7 -8.48 5.06 13.30
CA VAL A 7 -8.76 6.07 12.25
C VAL A 7 -9.92 5.64 11.37
N PHE A 8 -10.04 4.34 11.09
CA PHE A 8 -11.20 3.78 10.40
C PHE A 8 -12.45 3.86 11.28
N SER A 9 -12.37 3.41 12.53
CA SER A 9 -13.43 3.53 13.52
C SER A 9 -13.82 4.98 13.75
N LYS A 10 -12.88 5.94 13.87
CA LYS A 10 -13.25 7.37 14.01
C LYS A 10 -13.95 7.91 12.77
N LYS A 11 -13.48 7.59 11.55
CA LYS A 11 -14.18 8.03 10.32
C LYS A 11 -15.53 7.35 10.13
N PHE A 12 -15.69 6.12 10.61
CA PHE A 12 -16.92 5.34 10.55
C PHE A 12 -17.94 5.82 11.59
N TRP A 13 -17.55 5.94 12.85
CA TRP A 13 -18.39 6.41 13.96
C TRP A 13 -18.73 7.89 13.85
N ASN A 14 -17.81 8.76 13.40
CA ASN A 14 -18.10 10.20 13.27
C ASN A 14 -19.03 10.55 12.08
N LYS A 15 -19.32 9.59 11.18
CA LYS A 15 -20.26 9.79 10.07
C LYS A 15 -21.69 9.31 10.39
N LEU A 16 -21.87 8.55 11.47
CA LEU A 16 -23.15 8.04 11.91
C LEU A 16 -23.62 8.91 13.06
N GLN A 17 -24.75 9.60 12.88
CA GLN A 17 -25.46 10.19 14.01
C GLN A 17 -26.51 9.21 14.44
N PHE A 18 -26.47 8.81 15.71
CA PHE A 18 -27.44 7.89 16.30
C PHE A 18 -28.48 8.73 17.04
N SER A 19 -29.75 8.46 16.81
CA SER A 19 -30.84 9.10 17.55
C SER A 19 -31.12 8.44 18.89
N ASP A 20 -30.75 7.16 19.06
CA ASP A 20 -30.97 6.38 20.27
C ASP A 20 -29.97 5.21 20.42
N GLU A 21 -29.95 4.60 21.61
CA GLU A 21 -29.04 3.51 21.98
C GLU A 21 -29.32 2.20 21.22
N GLN A 22 -30.56 1.96 20.80
CA GLN A 22 -30.94 0.74 20.08
C GLN A 22 -30.37 0.76 18.66
N GLU A 23 -30.28 1.94 18.05
CA GLU A 23 -29.65 2.15 16.74
C GLU A 23 -28.14 1.80 16.78
N ILE A 24 -27.47 2.08 17.90
CA ILE A 24 -26.06 1.74 18.11
C ILE A 24 -25.88 0.22 18.08
N ASP A 25 -26.72 -0.53 18.78
CA ASP A 25 -26.66 -2.00 18.82
C ASP A 25 -26.90 -2.65 17.46
N VAL A 26 -27.84 -2.11 16.68
CA VAL A 26 -28.12 -2.58 15.31
C VAL A 26 -26.89 -2.32 14.43
N LYS A 27 -26.29 -1.14 14.52
CA LYS A 27 -25.13 -0.76 13.70
C LYS A 27 -23.86 -1.51 14.10
N ILE A 28 -23.70 -1.84 15.38
CA ILE A 28 -22.63 -2.73 15.86
C ILE A 28 -22.81 -4.14 15.31
N LYS A 29 -24.03 -4.67 15.31
CA LYS A 29 -24.31 -5.99 14.70
C LYS A 29 -24.02 -5.99 13.21
N ASP A 30 -24.45 -4.96 12.49
CA ASP A 30 -24.17 -4.80 11.07
C ASP A 30 -22.67 -4.70 10.78
N PHE A 31 -21.94 -3.94 11.61
CA PHE A 31 -20.49 -3.82 11.53
C PHE A 31 -19.79 -5.16 11.78
N ASN A 32 -20.19 -5.90 12.81
CA ASN A 32 -19.61 -7.20 13.13
C ASN A 32 -19.88 -8.22 12.02
N VAL A 33 -21.08 -8.22 11.44
CA VAL A 33 -21.43 -9.08 10.29
C VAL A 33 -20.61 -8.69 9.05
N ALA A 34 -20.45 -7.40 8.78
CA ALA A 34 -19.63 -6.93 7.66
C ALA A 34 -18.14 -7.24 7.86
N TYR A 35 -17.64 -7.11 9.09
CA TYR A 35 -16.27 -7.43 9.47
C TYR A 35 -16.01 -8.94 9.40
N GLU A 36 -16.94 -9.77 9.84
CA GLU A 36 -16.86 -11.22 9.72
C GLU A 36 -16.79 -11.64 8.24
N LYS A 37 -17.67 -11.09 7.38
CA LYS A 37 -17.62 -11.27 5.92
C LYS A 37 -16.30 -10.81 5.32
N TYR A 38 -15.76 -9.67 5.76
CA TYR A 38 -14.47 -9.18 5.30
C TYR A 38 -13.33 -10.09 5.76
N SER A 39 -13.34 -10.55 7.02
CA SER A 39 -12.31 -11.44 7.57
C SER A 39 -12.26 -12.79 6.84
N GLN A 40 -13.41 -13.29 6.41
CA GLN A 40 -13.53 -14.46 5.54
C GLN A 40 -12.92 -14.19 4.15
N LEU A 41 -12.91 -12.94 3.68
CA LEU A 41 -12.29 -12.52 2.42
C LEU A 41 -10.77 -12.30 2.51
N VAL A 42 -10.19 -12.04 3.69
CA VAL A 42 -8.73 -11.86 3.87
C VAL A 42 -7.95 -13.17 3.64
N SER A 43 -8.64 -14.32 3.72
CA SER A 43 -8.13 -15.64 3.31
C SER A 43 -8.72 -16.14 1.98
N ASN A 44 -9.50 -15.31 1.26
CA ASN A 44 -10.06 -15.62 -0.06
C ASN A 44 -9.12 -15.14 -1.18
N ASN A 45 -7.89 -15.63 -1.22
CA ASN A 45 -7.35 -15.92 -2.55
C ASN A 45 -8.27 -17.02 -3.11
N PRO A 46 -8.99 -16.77 -4.22
CA PRO A 46 -9.95 -17.75 -4.70
C PRO A 46 -9.23 -19.06 -4.99
N LYS A 47 -9.67 -20.16 -4.37
CA LYS A 47 -9.28 -21.49 -4.82
C LYS A 47 -9.87 -21.67 -6.21
N ILE A 48 -8.99 -21.69 -7.21
CA ILE A 48 -9.36 -21.78 -8.63
C ILE A 48 -10.14 -23.09 -8.80
N LYS A 49 -11.44 -22.98 -9.09
CA LYS A 49 -12.24 -24.12 -9.51
C LYS A 49 -11.88 -24.43 -10.95
N GLU A 50 -11.28 -25.60 -11.20
CA GLU A 50 -11.00 -26.06 -12.56
C GLU A 50 -12.28 -26.00 -13.40
N GLY A 51 -12.26 -25.19 -14.46
CA GLY A 51 -13.38 -24.97 -15.37
C GLY A 51 -14.28 -23.74 -15.08
N GLY A 52 -14.11 -23.04 -13.96
CA GLY A 52 -14.98 -21.92 -13.54
C GLY A 52 -14.49 -20.51 -13.89
N ILE A 53 -13.20 -20.35 -14.22
CA ILE A 53 -12.65 -19.11 -14.78
C ILE A 53 -12.37 -19.38 -16.26
N LYS A 54 -13.01 -18.65 -17.16
CA LYS A 54 -12.54 -18.56 -18.55
C LYS A 54 -11.64 -17.34 -18.73
N HIS A 55 -12.04 -16.13 -18.31
CA HIS A 55 -11.17 -14.93 -18.22
C HIS A 55 -11.62 -13.96 -17.09
N ILE A 56 -10.70 -13.14 -16.58
CA ILE A 56 -10.97 -11.91 -15.83
C ILE A 56 -11.64 -10.92 -16.79
N ASP A 57 -12.56 -10.07 -16.30
CA ASP A 57 -13.26 -8.99 -17.03
C ASP A 57 -12.54 -8.53 -18.31
N ASP A 58 -13.25 -8.58 -19.45
CA ASP A 58 -12.64 -8.30 -20.75
C ASP A 58 -12.31 -6.82 -20.77
N PHE A 59 -11.04 -6.48 -20.66
CA PHE A 59 -10.48 -5.16 -20.81
C PHE A 59 -10.70 -4.58 -22.22
N LYS A 60 -11.94 -4.53 -22.72
CA LYS A 60 -12.30 -4.27 -24.13
C LYS A 60 -11.88 -2.89 -24.60
N ASP A 61 -11.92 -1.91 -23.71
CA ASP A 61 -11.54 -0.53 -24.00
C ASP A 61 -10.17 -0.15 -23.44
N VAL A 62 -9.55 -1.05 -22.69
CA VAL A 62 -8.16 -0.88 -22.23
C VAL A 62 -7.30 -1.68 -23.18
N ASN A 63 -6.42 -1.01 -23.93
CA ASN A 63 -5.37 -1.69 -24.67
C ASN A 63 -4.38 -2.33 -23.67
N LEU A 64 -4.78 -3.46 -23.11
CA LEU A 64 -3.99 -4.30 -22.22
C LEU A 64 -2.94 -5.09 -22.96
N GLU A 65 -3.10 -5.23 -24.27
CA GLU A 65 -1.99 -5.66 -25.07
C GLU A 65 -0.93 -4.57 -24.95
N ASN A 66 0.22 -4.96 -24.43
CA ASN A 66 1.50 -4.26 -24.59
C ASN A 66 1.88 -4.28 -26.09
N LYS A 67 0.99 -3.78 -26.95
CA LYS A 67 0.80 -4.18 -28.35
C LYS A 67 1.94 -3.71 -29.25
N CYS A 68 2.90 -2.96 -28.73
CA CYS A 68 4.06 -2.46 -29.46
C CYS A 68 5.28 -2.24 -28.56
N VAL A 69 5.52 -3.05 -27.52
CA VAL A 69 6.82 -2.99 -26.84
C VAL A 69 7.56 -4.32 -27.00
N LYS A 70 7.99 -4.59 -28.25
CA LYS A 70 8.96 -5.65 -28.58
C LYS A 70 10.27 -5.55 -27.80
N HIS A 71 10.46 -4.43 -27.08
CA HIS A 71 11.56 -4.15 -26.19
C HIS A 71 11.05 -3.50 -24.89
N PHE A 72 10.13 -4.14 -24.14
CA PHE A 72 9.76 -3.65 -22.81
C PHE A 72 10.95 -3.84 -21.85
N LYS A 73 12.04 -3.09 -22.07
CA LYS A 73 13.13 -2.86 -21.12
C LYS A 73 12.67 -1.73 -20.21
N ALA A 74 11.64 -1.98 -19.41
CA ALA A 74 11.33 -1.08 -18.31
C ALA A 74 12.39 -1.27 -17.23
N ASP A 75 13.40 -0.40 -17.26
CA ASP A 75 14.49 -0.42 -16.28
C ASP A 75 14.05 0.15 -14.93
N LYS A 76 12.76 0.43 -14.73
CA LYS A 76 12.23 1.07 -13.52
C LYS A 76 11.01 0.30 -13.01
N ILE A 77 11.04 -0.07 -11.73
CA ILE A 77 9.89 -0.59 -10.99
C ILE A 77 9.37 0.52 -10.08
N CYS A 78 8.08 0.83 -10.18
CA CYS A 78 7.42 1.87 -9.38
C CYS A 78 6.40 1.23 -8.43
N PHE A 79 6.38 1.66 -7.16
CA PHE A 79 5.45 1.13 -6.16
C PHE A 79 5.25 2.07 -4.98
N LEU A 80 4.13 1.93 -4.27
CA LEU A 80 3.81 2.68 -3.05
C LEU A 80 4.19 1.88 -1.79
N ARG A 81 4.63 2.60 -0.75
CA ARG A 81 4.82 2.08 0.59
C ARG A 81 4.29 3.07 1.62
N ILE A 82 3.72 2.54 2.71
CA ILE A 82 3.35 3.34 3.88
C ILE A 82 4.54 3.37 4.85
N VAL A 83 4.89 4.56 5.32
CA VAL A 83 5.96 4.73 6.32
C VAL A 83 5.44 4.28 7.69
N ARG A 84 6.06 3.25 8.25
CA ARG A 84 5.74 2.71 9.57
C ARG A 84 6.56 3.42 10.65
N ARG A 85 6.01 3.51 11.87
CA ARG A 85 6.75 4.01 13.03
C ARG A 85 7.65 2.91 13.58
N LYS A 86 8.87 3.29 13.96
CA LYS A 86 9.73 2.50 14.85
C LYS A 86 10.00 3.28 16.14
N ASN A 87 10.14 2.54 17.25
CA ASN A 87 10.29 3.05 18.62
C ASN A 87 9.05 3.75 19.19
N ASP A 88 9.15 4.12 20.47
CA ASP A 88 8.07 4.77 21.21
C ASP A 88 7.74 6.16 20.66
N LYS A 89 6.45 6.48 20.71
CA LYS A 89 5.90 7.75 20.23
C LYS A 89 6.44 8.90 21.11
N CYS A 90 6.91 9.99 20.48
CA CYS A 90 7.55 11.13 21.16
C CYS A 90 8.91 10.83 21.82
N GLY A 91 9.51 9.66 21.57
CA GLY A 91 10.91 9.44 21.95
C GLY A 91 11.86 10.20 21.04
N ASP A 92 13.00 10.65 21.55
CA ASP A 92 14.04 11.32 20.76
C ASP A 92 14.58 10.46 19.61
N ASN A 93 14.44 9.13 19.74
CA ASN A 93 14.86 8.14 18.76
C ASN A 93 13.71 7.67 17.84
N GLU A 94 12.56 8.33 17.80
CA GLU A 94 11.46 8.00 16.88
C GLU A 94 11.86 8.25 15.42
N TYR A 95 11.62 7.26 14.56
CA TYR A 95 11.79 7.42 13.11
C TYR A 95 10.74 6.65 12.32
N GLY A 96 10.48 7.12 11.10
CA GLY A 96 9.68 6.41 10.12
C GLY A 96 10.53 5.41 9.35
N PHE A 97 9.97 4.31 8.88
CA PHE A 97 10.69 3.39 8.00
C PHE A 97 9.78 2.73 6.97
N ILE A 98 10.40 2.25 5.88
CA ILE A 98 9.79 1.30 4.96
C ILE A 98 10.69 0.08 4.86
N ASP A 99 10.07 -1.09 4.70
CA ASP A 99 10.78 -2.33 4.41
C ASP A 99 10.72 -2.65 2.91
N ILE A 100 11.89 -2.85 2.33
CA ILE A 100 12.04 -3.33 0.96
C ILE A 100 12.99 -4.52 1.00
N LEU A 101 12.49 -5.71 0.63
CA LEU A 101 13.28 -6.95 0.61
C LEU A 101 14.00 -7.23 1.94
N LYS A 102 13.29 -7.08 3.07
CA LYS A 102 13.82 -7.20 4.45
C LYS A 102 14.90 -6.17 4.82
N HIS A 103 15.17 -5.19 3.97
CA HIS A 103 16.03 -4.06 4.29
C HIS A 103 15.16 -2.91 4.80
N GLU A 104 15.38 -2.57 6.06
CA GLU A 104 14.74 -1.42 6.69
C GLU A 104 15.40 -0.13 6.20
N ILE A 105 14.59 0.76 5.65
CA ILE A 105 15.03 2.07 5.20
C ILE A 105 14.45 3.12 6.14
N LYS A 106 15.32 3.71 6.97
CA LYS A 106 14.96 4.83 7.85
C LYS A 106 14.57 6.06 7.03
N LEU A 107 13.49 6.71 7.44
CA LEU A 107 12.89 7.90 6.86
C LEU A 107 12.56 8.92 7.98
N PRO A 108 12.40 10.20 7.62
CA PRO A 108 12.02 11.25 8.56
C PRO A 108 10.72 10.96 9.32
N LYS A 109 10.64 11.40 10.59
CA LYS A 109 9.51 11.15 11.49
C LYS A 109 8.21 11.84 11.07
N ASP A 110 8.32 12.97 10.38
CA ASP A 110 7.21 13.73 9.77
C ASP A 110 6.48 12.95 8.68
N LEU A 111 7.12 11.90 8.13
CA LEU A 111 6.51 11.04 7.11
C LEU A 111 5.77 9.85 7.70
N ILE A 112 5.79 9.63 9.01
CA ILE A 112 5.11 8.48 9.65
C ILE A 112 3.62 8.48 9.30
N ASN A 113 3.13 7.32 8.86
CA ASN A 113 1.76 7.09 8.35
C ASN A 113 1.43 7.77 7.01
N LEU A 114 2.39 8.40 6.33
CA LEU A 114 2.23 8.88 4.96
C LEU A 114 2.65 7.81 3.94
N PHE A 115 2.13 7.92 2.72
CA PHE A 115 2.59 7.13 1.59
C PHE A 115 3.83 7.76 0.95
N VAL A 116 4.77 6.92 0.55
CA VAL A 116 5.92 7.30 -0.27
C VAL A 116 5.88 6.55 -1.60
N PHE A 117 6.31 7.24 -2.65
CA PHE A 117 6.43 6.71 -4.00
C PHE A 117 7.86 6.26 -4.28
N CYS A 118 8.05 4.96 -4.43
CA CYS A 118 9.34 4.33 -4.65
C CYS A 118 9.56 4.07 -6.14
N VAL A 119 10.74 4.42 -6.64
CA VAL A 119 11.20 4.14 -8.01
C VAL A 119 12.52 3.40 -7.92
N LEU A 120 12.51 2.10 -8.22
CA LEU A 120 13.71 1.28 -8.32
C LEU A 120 14.18 1.23 -9.77
N ASN A 121 15.29 1.90 -10.06
CA ASN A 121 15.97 1.78 -11.34
C ASN A 121 16.88 0.55 -11.32
N LEU A 122 16.56 -0.44 -12.13
CA LEU A 122 17.18 -1.75 -12.18
C LEU A 122 18.57 -1.73 -12.86
N LYS A 123 18.79 -0.84 -13.85
CA LYS A 123 20.11 -0.66 -14.50
C LYS A 123 21.13 -0.03 -13.56
N SER A 124 20.79 1.12 -13.00
CA SER A 124 21.63 1.84 -12.03
C SER A 124 21.58 1.23 -10.63
N LYS A 125 20.67 0.27 -10.41
CA LYS A 125 20.42 -0.36 -9.12
C LYS A 125 20.09 0.66 -8.03
N LEU A 126 19.42 1.75 -8.39
CA LEU A 126 19.14 2.88 -7.51
C LEU A 126 17.65 2.92 -7.16
N LEU A 127 17.34 2.83 -5.87
CA LEU A 127 16.03 3.09 -5.32
C LEU A 127 15.91 4.56 -4.92
N LYS A 128 14.95 5.27 -5.51
CA LYS A 128 14.53 6.61 -5.07
C LYS A 128 13.21 6.52 -4.32
N ILE A 129 13.14 7.20 -3.19
CA ILE A 129 11.92 7.33 -2.39
C ILE A 129 11.47 8.79 -2.51
N ASN A 130 10.24 9.00 -2.92
CA ASN A 130 9.67 10.30 -3.22
C ASN A 130 8.42 10.54 -2.37
N ILE A 131 8.14 11.81 -2.10
CA ILE A 131 6.85 12.28 -1.59
C ILE A 131 6.20 13.17 -2.65
N GLU A 132 4.88 13.22 -2.62
CA GLU A 132 4.09 14.16 -3.40
C GLU A 132 3.92 15.47 -2.62
N LEU A 133 4.14 16.60 -3.28
CA LEU A 133 3.90 17.95 -2.74
C LEU A 133 2.50 18.42 -3.15
N ASP A 134 2.01 19.49 -2.51
CA ASP A 134 0.65 20.04 -2.71
C ASP A 134 0.30 20.46 -4.15
N GLY A 135 1.28 20.46 -5.07
CA GLY A 135 1.10 20.69 -6.51
C GLY A 135 1.24 19.44 -7.39
N GLY A 136 1.21 18.23 -6.82
CA GLY A 136 1.38 16.96 -7.55
C GLY A 136 2.83 16.68 -8.01
N SER A 137 3.78 17.53 -7.63
CA SER A 137 5.19 17.34 -7.97
C SER A 137 5.87 16.36 -6.99
N LEU A 138 6.80 15.57 -7.50
CA LEU A 138 7.55 14.60 -6.71
C LEU A 138 8.84 15.22 -6.15
N LYS A 139 9.05 15.08 -4.85
CA LYS A 139 10.30 15.42 -4.17
C LYS A 139 11.01 14.16 -3.71
N VAL A 140 12.25 13.97 -4.15
CA VAL A 140 13.11 12.87 -3.67
C VAL A 140 13.49 13.15 -2.22
N ILE A 141 13.15 12.25 -1.30
CA ILE A 141 13.53 12.34 0.11
C ILE A 141 14.75 11.50 0.44
N LYS A 142 14.97 10.42 -0.31
CA LYS A 142 16.09 9.49 -0.08
C LYS A 142 16.41 8.72 -1.35
N SER A 143 17.69 8.46 -1.56
CA SER A 143 18.20 7.61 -2.65
C SER A 143 19.16 6.58 -2.06
N ILE A 144 18.99 5.31 -2.46
CA ILE A 144 19.75 4.18 -1.91
C ILE A 144 20.12 3.23 -3.04
N THR A 145 21.38 2.82 -3.09
CA THR A 145 21.81 1.76 -3.99
C THR A 145 21.40 0.41 -3.45
N PHE A 146 20.75 -0.41 -4.27
CA PHE A 146 20.23 -1.73 -3.90
C PHE A 146 20.99 -2.82 -4.66
N VAL A 147 21.61 -3.77 -3.96
CA VAL A 147 22.25 -4.90 -4.64
C VAL A 147 21.18 -5.90 -5.05
N ILE A 148 20.78 -5.85 -6.32
CA ILE A 148 19.87 -6.84 -6.90
C ILE A 148 20.72 -7.98 -7.47
N LYS A 149 20.53 -9.18 -6.92
CA LYS A 149 21.11 -10.42 -7.47
C LYS A 149 20.20 -10.96 -8.57
N ASN A 150 20.78 -11.65 -9.55
CA ASN A 150 20.06 -12.31 -10.65
C ASN A 150 19.35 -11.38 -11.64
N VAL A 151 19.81 -10.14 -11.77
CA VAL A 151 19.37 -9.25 -12.86
C VAL A 151 20.57 -8.95 -13.73
N ILE A 152 20.57 -9.54 -14.93
CA ILE A 152 21.55 -9.31 -15.98
C ILE A 152 20.96 -8.24 -16.90
N TYR A 153 21.60 -7.07 -16.92
CA TYR A 153 21.36 -6.08 -17.96
C TYR A 153 22.51 -6.16 -18.94
N ASP A 154 22.21 -6.60 -20.16
CA ASP A 154 23.07 -6.41 -21.33
C ASP A 154 23.01 -4.94 -21.79
#